data_AF-A0A6S7K3Y3-F1
#
_entry.id   AF-A0A6S7K3Y3-F1
#
_cell.length_a   1.000
_cell.length_b   1.000
_cell.length_c   1.000
_cell.angle_alpha   90.00
_cell.angle_beta   90.00
_cell.angle_gamma   90.00
#
_symmetry.space_group_name_H-M   'P 1'
#
loop_
_entity.id
_entity.type
_entity.pdbx_description
1 polymer ?
#
loop_
_entity_poly.entity_id
_entity_poly.type
_entity_poly.pdbx_seq_one_letter_code
_entity_poly.pdbx_strand_id
1 'polypeptide(L)'
;MIRFDVEDSDEGLGNRINEAFISVMKDFPPLPKDFNLSTDNDEPISVSETTVERLLRAISVSKASGPDELPNWVLKSFSDILAPAITDIFNASFRECKVPR
;
A
#
# COMPACT_ATOMS: atom_id res chain seq x y z
N MET A 1 -44.36 -11.32 12.61
CA MET A 1 -43.17 -11.96 12.03
C MET A 1 -42.93 -11.31 10.67
N ILE A 2 -42.20 -10.20 10.61
CA ILE A 2 -41.85 -9.54 9.33
C ILE A 2 -40.44 -10.00 8.99
N ARG A 3 -40.31 -10.71 7.87
CA ARG A 3 -39.02 -11.16 7.33
C ARG A 3 -38.34 -9.96 6.67
N PHE A 4 -37.14 -9.64 7.12
CA PHE A 4 -36.20 -8.84 6.36
C PHE A 4 -35.39 -9.82 5.52
N ASP A 5 -35.87 -10.12 4.31
CA ASP A 5 -35.04 -10.74 3.29
C ASP A 5 -34.20 -9.62 2.66
N VAL A 6 -33.08 -9.31 3.30
CA VAL A 6 -31.97 -8.58 2.66
C VAL A 6 -31.06 -9.67 2.11
N GLU A 7 -31.27 -10.02 0.84
CA GLU A 7 -30.21 -10.66 0.05
C GLU A 7 -29.10 -9.61 -0.16
N ASP A 8 -28.28 -9.40 0.87
CA ASP A 8 -27.01 -8.69 0.75
C ASP A 8 -26.02 -9.66 0.10
N SER A 9 -26.06 -9.78 -1.23
CA SER A 9 -24.89 -10.23 -1.96
C SER A 9 -23.82 -9.13 -1.85
N ASP A 10 -22.54 -9.50 -1.74
CA ASP A 10 -21.42 -8.53 -1.71
C ASP A 10 -21.46 -7.56 -2.92
N GLU A 11 -22.04 -8.01 -4.03
CA GLU A 11 -22.29 -7.21 -5.23
C GLU A 11 -23.33 -6.09 -4.97
N GLY A 12 -24.37 -6.36 -4.18
CA GLY A 12 -25.36 -5.37 -3.75
C GLY A 12 -24.78 -4.29 -2.86
N LEU A 13 -23.88 -4.66 -1.93
CA LEU A 13 -23.19 -3.69 -1.07
C LEU A 13 -22.20 -2.82 -1.86
N GLY A 14 -21.39 -3.43 -2.73
CA GLY A 14 -20.45 -2.72 -3.59
C GLY A 14 -21.14 -1.67 -4.46
N ASN A 15 -22.27 -2.03 -5.07
CA ASN A 15 -23.06 -1.11 -5.87
C ASN A 15 -23.63 0.05 -5.05
N ARG A 16 -24.16 -0.22 -3.85
CA ARG A 16 -24.68 0.83 -2.94
C ARG A 16 -23.59 1.81 -2.50
N ILE A 17 -22.39 1.31 -2.21
CA ILE A 17 -21.23 2.14 -1.87
C ILE A 17 -20.82 3.02 -3.07
N ASN A 18 -20.75 2.43 -4.26
CA ASN A 18 -20.41 3.16 -5.47
C ASN A 18 -21.45 4.25 -5.80
N GLU A 19 -22.74 3.95 -5.65
CA GLU A 19 -23.82 4.94 -5.82
C GLU A 19 -23.70 6.11 -4.83
N ALA A 20 -23.34 5.83 -3.56
CA ALA A 20 -23.11 6.87 -2.57
C ALA A 20 -21.95 7.79 -2.98
N PHE A 21 -20.82 7.22 -3.44
CA PHE A 21 -19.70 8.02 -3.95
C PHE A 21 -20.08 8.85 -5.17
N ILE A 22 -20.77 8.25 -6.15
CA ILE A 22 -21.25 8.98 -7.34
C ILE A 22 -22.15 10.13 -6.90
N SER A 23 -23.07 9.90 -5.94
CA SER A 23 -23.98 10.95 -5.47
C SER A 23 -23.27 12.13 -4.84
N VAL A 24 -22.17 11.92 -4.11
CA VAL A 24 -21.33 13.00 -3.57
C VAL A 24 -20.57 13.73 -4.69
N MET A 25 -20.18 13.01 -5.73
CA MET A 25 -19.38 13.54 -6.83
C MET A 25 -20.21 14.17 -7.96
N LYS A 26 -21.55 14.11 -7.92
CA LYS A 26 -22.46 14.58 -8.99
C LYS A 26 -22.26 16.05 -9.39
N ASP A 27 -21.90 16.90 -8.43
CA ASP A 27 -21.72 18.33 -8.66
C ASP A 27 -20.27 18.70 -9.03
N PHE A 28 -19.35 17.72 -9.04
CA PHE A 28 -17.97 17.94 -9.43
C PHE A 28 -17.82 17.80 -10.94
N PRO A 29 -17.21 18.78 -11.63
CA PRO A 29 -16.92 18.63 -13.05
C PRO A 29 -15.93 17.46 -13.24
N PRO A 30 -16.11 16.63 -14.28
CA PRO A 30 -15.14 15.60 -14.61
C PRO A 30 -13.78 16.23 -14.91
N LEU A 31 -12.70 15.50 -14.62
CA LEU A 31 -11.36 15.94 -15.00
C LEU A 31 -11.30 16.18 -16.52
N PRO A 32 -10.74 17.32 -16.97
CA PRO A 32 -10.53 17.57 -18.39
C PRO A 32 -9.70 16.45 -19.02
N LYS A 33 -10.02 16.06 -20.25
CA LYS A 33 -9.28 14.99 -20.97
C LYS A 33 -7.80 15.33 -21.16
N ASP A 34 -7.48 16.62 -21.19
CA ASP A 34 -6.14 17.15 -21.40
C ASP A 34 -5.50 17.61 -20.07
N PHE A 35 -6.05 17.17 -18.94
CA PHE A 35 -5.51 17.48 -17.62
C PHE A 35 -4.17 16.76 -17.42
N ASN A 36 -3.09 17.46 -17.72
CA ASN A 36 -1.74 17.04 -17.36
C ASN A 36 -1.41 17.55 -15.95
N LEU A 37 -1.35 16.63 -14.99
CA LEU A 37 -0.65 16.89 -13.74
C LEU A 37 0.83 16.97 -14.06
N SER A 38 1.41 18.16 -13.92
CA SER A 38 2.86 18.33 -13.98
C SER A 38 3.46 17.64 -12.76
N THR A 39 4.23 16.58 -13.01
CA THR A 39 5.03 15.88 -11.99
C THR A 39 6.41 16.53 -11.84
N ASP A 40 6.63 17.71 -12.43
CA ASP A 40 7.96 18.34 -12.53
C ASP A 40 8.52 18.75 -11.15
N ASN A 41 7.66 18.84 -10.14
CA ASN A 41 8.03 19.13 -8.75
C ASN A 41 7.84 17.92 -7.81
N ASP A 42 7.45 16.76 -8.31
CA ASP A 42 7.32 15.58 -7.45
C ASP A 42 8.71 15.00 -7.21
N GLU A 43 9.18 15.10 -5.96
CA GLU A 43 10.37 14.37 -5.56
C GLU A 43 10.10 12.86 -5.62
N PRO A 44 11.02 12.06 -6.18
CA PRO A 44 10.88 10.61 -6.17
C PRO A 44 10.73 10.09 -4.74
N ILE A 45 9.75 9.22 -4.52
CA ILE A 45 9.60 8.53 -3.24
C ILE A 45 10.92 7.81 -2.94
N SER A 46 11.50 8.11 -1.79
CA SER A 46 12.71 7.45 -1.31
C SER A 46 12.62 7.14 0.18
N VAL A 47 13.32 6.09 0.58
CA VAL A 47 13.48 5.68 1.97
C VAL A 47 14.95 5.71 2.34
N SER A 48 15.23 6.06 3.60
CA SER A 48 16.59 6.03 4.15
C SER A 48 16.87 4.72 4.87
N GLU A 49 18.14 4.30 4.87
CA GLU A 49 18.59 3.10 5.59
C GLU A 49 18.22 3.14 7.07
N THR A 50 18.38 4.29 7.73
CA THR A 50 17.99 4.47 9.13
C THR A 50 16.50 4.22 9.36
N THR A 51 15.65 4.62 8.41
CA THR A 51 14.21 4.37 8.49
C THR A 51 13.92 2.88 8.34
N VAL A 52 14.55 2.22 7.37
CA VAL A 52 14.40 0.79 7.12
C VAL A 52 14.87 -0.01 8.33
N GLU A 53 16.07 0.25 8.85
CA GLU A 53 16.63 -0.41 10.03
C GLU A 53 15.69 -0.26 11.24
N ARG A 54 15.22 0.95 11.52
CA ARG A 54 14.29 1.22 12.62
C ARG A 54 13.01 0.40 12.49
N LEU A 55 12.48 0.27 11.28
CA LEU A 55 11.28 -0.52 11.02
C LEU A 55 11.53 -2.02 11.15
N LEU A 56 12.68 -2.52 10.66
CA LEU A 56 13.09 -3.91 10.84
C LEU A 56 13.24 -4.26 12.32
N ARG A 57 13.87 -3.40 13.13
CA ARG A 57 13.97 -3.55 14.59
C ARG A 57 12.61 -3.54 15.28
N ALA A 58 11.63 -2.86 14.73
CA ALA A 58 10.28 -2.78 15.27
C ALA A 58 9.40 -3.99 14.90
N ILE A 59 9.87 -4.90 14.04
CA ILE A 59 9.10 -6.10 13.67
C ILE A 59 8.79 -6.93 14.92
N SER A 60 7.54 -7.39 14.98
CA SER A 60 7.08 -8.30 16.02
C SER A 60 7.43 -9.73 15.66
N VAL A 61 8.25 -10.36 16.50
CA VAL A 61 8.68 -11.76 16.32
C VAL A 61 7.54 -12.77 16.46
N SER A 62 6.40 -12.36 17.06
CA SER A 62 5.21 -13.20 17.22
C SER A 62 4.31 -13.27 15.99
N LYS A 63 4.58 -12.46 14.96
CA LYS A 63 3.82 -12.50 13.70
C LYS A 63 4.29 -13.68 12.85
N ALA A 64 3.41 -14.19 12.01
CA ALA A 64 3.76 -15.19 11.01
C ALA A 64 4.87 -14.66 10.09
N SER A 65 5.77 -15.55 9.69
CA SER A 65 6.78 -15.28 8.66
C SER A 65 6.10 -15.01 7.32
N GLY A 66 6.81 -14.29 6.44
CA GLY A 66 6.37 -14.09 5.07
C GLY A 66 6.40 -15.38 4.25
N PRO A 67 5.98 -15.32 2.98
CA PRO A 67 6.13 -16.42 2.03
C PRO A 67 7.61 -16.73 1.69
N ASP A 68 8.53 -15.90 2.18
CA ASP A 68 9.98 -16.08 2.10
C ASP A 68 10.53 -17.09 3.11
N GLU A 69 9.68 -17.65 3.97
CA GLU A 69 10.02 -18.58 5.05
C GLU A 69 11.00 -18.00 6.08
N LEU A 70 11.32 -16.71 6.02
CA LEU A 70 12.26 -16.06 6.93
C LEU A 70 11.57 -15.71 8.25
N PRO A 71 12.07 -16.20 9.40
CA PRO A 71 11.51 -15.82 10.68
C PRO A 71 11.69 -14.34 10.97
N ASN A 72 10.64 -13.70 11.51
CA ASN A 72 10.65 -12.30 11.90
C ASN A 72 11.76 -11.92 12.90
N TRP A 73 12.22 -12.87 13.72
CA TRP A 73 13.35 -12.64 14.63
C TRP A 73 14.66 -12.42 13.88
N VAL A 74 14.85 -13.00 12.69
CA VAL A 74 16.03 -12.79 11.83
C VAL A 74 16.05 -11.35 11.33
N LEU A 75 14.94 -10.89 10.74
CA LEU A 75 14.80 -9.51 10.26
C LEU A 75 15.09 -8.48 11.35
N LYS A 76 14.61 -8.75 12.58
CA LYS A 76 14.85 -7.89 13.74
C LYS A 76 16.31 -7.90 14.19
N SER A 77 16.91 -9.09 14.27
CA SER A 77 18.27 -9.29 14.84
C SER A 77 19.37 -8.79 13.91
N PHE A 78 19.20 -8.96 12.60
CA PHE A 78 20.16 -8.57 11.56
C PHE A 78 19.73 -7.30 10.81
N SER A 79 18.96 -6.44 11.47
CA SER A 79 18.38 -5.23 10.89
C SER A 79 19.43 -4.26 10.35
N ASP A 80 20.56 -4.14 11.04
CA ASP A 80 21.72 -3.33 10.65
C ASP A 80 22.39 -3.85 9.37
N ILE A 81 22.50 -5.17 9.22
CA ILE A 81 23.09 -5.81 8.04
C ILE A 81 22.12 -5.80 6.84
N LEU A 82 20.82 -5.96 7.09
CA LEU A 82 19.80 -6.06 6.05
C LEU A 82 19.32 -4.70 5.54
N ALA A 83 19.39 -3.65 6.36
CA ALA A 83 18.83 -2.35 6.02
C ALA A 83 19.38 -1.73 4.72
N PRO A 84 20.69 -1.77 4.42
CA PRO A 84 21.21 -1.20 3.18
C PRO A 84 20.60 -1.87 1.93
N ALA A 85 20.64 -3.20 1.88
CA ALA A 85 20.12 -3.96 0.73
C ALA A 85 18.61 -3.78 0.53
N ILE A 86 17.83 -3.78 1.64
CA ILE A 86 16.38 -3.57 1.58
C ILE A 86 16.05 -2.14 1.14
N THR A 87 16.86 -1.15 1.55
CA THR A 87 16.71 0.25 1.13
C THR A 87 16.91 0.39 -0.38
N ASP A 88 17.96 -0.24 -0.92
CA ASP A 88 18.23 -0.25 -2.36
C ASP A 88 17.08 -0.89 -3.14
N ILE A 89 16.54 -2.01 -2.64
CA ILE A 89 15.37 -2.68 -3.21
C ILE A 89 14.16 -1.75 -3.25
N PHE A 90 13.82 -1.08 -2.14
CA PHE A 90 12.67 -0.18 -2.11
C PHE A 90 12.86 1.02 -3.03
N ASN A 91 14.03 1.66 -3.00
CA ASN A 91 14.30 2.83 -3.82
C ASN A 91 14.36 2.49 -5.32
N ALA A 92 14.84 1.31 -5.69
CA ALA A 92 14.72 0.81 -7.06
C ALA A 92 13.26 0.57 -7.44
N SER A 93 12.48 -0.04 -6.54
CA SER A 93 11.06 -0.34 -6.78
C SER A 93 10.21 0.92 -6.97
N PHE A 94 10.46 1.97 -6.18
CA PHE A 94 9.79 3.27 -6.31
C PHE A 94 10.15 3.97 -7.61
N ARG A 95 11.41 3.87 -8.04
CA ARG A 95 11.90 4.48 -9.28
C ARG A 95 11.37 3.79 -10.53
N GLU A 96 11.29 2.46 -10.50
CA GLU A 96 10.93 1.64 -11.66
C GLU A 96 9.45 1.25 -11.71
N CYS A 97 8.72 1.53 -10.62
CA CYS A 97 7.33 1.10 -10.40
C CYS A 97 7.15 -0.42 -10.60
N LYS A 98 8.14 -1.21 -10.16
CA LYS A 98 8.20 -2.68 -10.32
C LYS A 98 8.80 -3.33 -9.09
N VAL A 99 8.34 -4.55 -8.80
CA VAL A 99 8.96 -5.39 -7.77
C VAL A 99 10.22 -6.05 -8.36
N PRO A 100 11.33 -6.17 -7.60
CA PRO A 100 12.52 -6.88 -8.06
C PRO A 100 12.21 -8.34 -8.39
N ARG A 101 12.94 -8.91 -9.34
CA ARG A 101 12.82 -10.31 -9.76
C ARG A 101 13.81 -11.20 -9.04
#